data_AF-G4YQS0-F1
#
_entry.id   AF-G4YQS0-F1
#
_cell.length_a   1.000
_cell.length_b   1.000
_cell.length_c   1.000
_cell.angle_alpha   90.00
_cell.angle_beta   90.00
_cell.angle_gamma   90.00
#
_symmetry.space_group_name_H-M   'P 1'
#
loop_
_entity.id
_entity.type
_entity.pdbx_description
1 polymer ?
#
loop_
_entity_poly.entity_id
_entity_poly.type
_entity_poly.pdbx_seq_one_letter_code
_entity_poly.pdbx_strand_id
1 'polypeptide(L)'
;IKQCRNAIKHIARREKKRRRRKSNKLQRQLRENATSRTQLLTALVQDGRDRSAARFGRHLERTQADIRWLFKRTAVWERDQTVSTIQAPSGKTFDESLAIPERFSRVWATIMGQRYSCLTPQQMEAALKAFATVPLERRVQLEDNKRLLVPITEDDLLAAVADLQRNKAGGEDGLNNDFYLDLAVSMIPRLVTVCNDLLQGSPPPDSFLKAVVVPLRKK
;
A
#
# COMPACT_ATOMS: atom_id res chain seq x y z
N ILE A 1 -6.93 50.14 -7.43
CA ILE A 1 -6.34 48.79 -7.15
C ILE A 1 -7.37 47.64 -7.17
N LYS A 2 -8.49 47.71 -6.42
CA LYS A 2 -9.51 46.63 -6.35
C LYS A 2 -10.19 46.32 -7.70
N GLN A 3 -10.49 47.35 -8.48
CA GLN A 3 -11.08 47.23 -9.82
C GLN A 3 -10.14 46.55 -10.83
N CYS A 4 -8.84 46.89 -10.83
CA CYS A 4 -7.84 46.23 -11.69
C CYS A 4 -7.69 44.73 -11.36
N ARG A 5 -7.70 44.35 -10.08
CA ARG A 5 -7.69 42.93 -9.66
C ARG A 5 -8.93 42.18 -10.15
N ASN A 6 -10.10 42.81 -10.15
CA ASN A 6 -11.32 42.20 -10.64
C ASN A 6 -11.30 42.05 -12.17
N ALA A 7 -10.79 43.04 -12.90
CA ALA A 7 -10.60 42.97 -14.34
C ALA A 7 -9.66 41.81 -14.75
N ILE A 8 -8.52 41.68 -14.07
CA ILE A 8 -7.57 40.56 -14.30
C ILE A 8 -8.25 39.20 -14.05
N LYS A 9 -9.01 39.06 -12.96
CA LYS A 9 -9.77 37.83 -12.67
C LYS A 9 -10.81 37.54 -13.75
N HIS A 10 -11.51 38.54 -14.27
CA HIS A 10 -12.48 38.39 -15.33
C HIS A 10 -11.84 37.94 -16.65
N ILE A 11 -10.71 38.55 -17.02
CA ILE A 11 -9.93 38.16 -18.22
C ILE A 11 -9.44 36.72 -18.09
N ALA A 12 -8.83 36.36 -16.95
CA ALA A 12 -8.34 35.00 -16.71
C ALA A 12 -9.47 33.95 -16.75
N ARG A 13 -10.65 34.26 -16.18
CA ARG A 13 -11.84 33.40 -16.26
C ARG A 13 -12.35 33.25 -17.69
N ARG A 14 -12.38 34.35 -18.47
CA ARG A 14 -12.81 34.35 -19.87
C ARG A 14 -11.86 33.53 -20.74
N GLU A 15 -10.55 33.69 -20.56
CA GLU A 15 -9.53 32.86 -21.23
C GLU A 15 -9.69 31.38 -20.89
N LYS A 16 -9.82 31.04 -19.62
CA LYS A 16 -10.02 29.66 -19.16
C LYS A 16 -11.26 29.03 -19.80
N LYS A 17 -12.35 29.79 -19.90
CA LYS A 17 -13.59 29.35 -20.56
C LYS A 17 -13.39 29.17 -22.07
N ARG A 18 -12.66 30.07 -22.74
CA ARG A 18 -12.32 29.96 -24.17
C ARG A 18 -11.46 28.73 -24.47
N ARG A 19 -10.41 28.49 -23.67
CA ARG A 19 -9.52 27.32 -23.81
C ARG A 19 -10.30 26.01 -23.63
N ARG A 20 -11.15 25.92 -22.61
CA ARG A 20 -12.05 24.76 -22.40
C ARG A 20 -12.98 24.51 -23.58
N ARG A 21 -13.62 25.56 -24.11
CA ARG A 21 -14.50 25.44 -25.29
C ARG A 21 -13.75 24.93 -26.53
N LYS A 22 -12.55 25.46 -26.79
CA LYS A 22 -11.71 25.02 -27.93
C LYS A 22 -11.27 23.56 -27.78
N SER A 23 -10.82 23.17 -26.59
CA SER A 23 -10.41 21.79 -26.28
C SER A 23 -11.58 20.81 -26.39
N ASN A 24 -12.75 21.15 -25.85
CA ASN A 24 -13.94 20.31 -25.97
C ASN A 24 -14.41 20.19 -27.42
N LYS A 25 -14.32 21.26 -28.23
CA LYS A 25 -14.65 21.22 -29.66
C LYS A 25 -13.70 20.30 -30.42
N LEU A 26 -12.40 20.39 -30.14
CA LEU A 26 -11.37 19.53 -30.75
C LEU A 26 -11.59 18.05 -30.37
N GLN A 27 -11.84 17.77 -29.09
CA GLN A 27 -12.15 16.41 -28.62
C GLN A 27 -13.44 15.86 -29.23
N ARG A 28 -14.44 16.71 -29.45
CA ARG A 28 -15.68 16.33 -30.14
C ARG A 28 -15.41 15.98 -31.61
N GLN A 29 -14.65 16.80 -32.32
CA GLN A 29 -14.25 16.54 -33.71
C GLN A 29 -13.42 15.25 -33.85
N LEU A 30 -12.51 14.97 -32.90
CA LEU A 30 -11.74 13.72 -32.87
C LEU A 30 -12.60 12.49 -32.61
N ARG A 31 -13.71 12.63 -31.88
CA ARG A 31 -14.68 11.54 -31.64
C ARG A 31 -15.65 11.35 -32.80
N GLU A 32 -16.06 12.43 -33.45
CA GLU A 32 -16.97 12.41 -34.61
C GLU A 32 -16.33 11.72 -35.83
N ASN A 33 -15.01 11.71 -35.94
CA ASN A 33 -14.26 11.06 -37.03
C ASN A 33 -13.85 9.61 -36.74
N ALA A 34 -14.20 9.05 -35.57
CA ALA A 34 -13.85 7.68 -35.21
C ALA A 34 -14.98 6.72 -35.63
N THR A 35 -14.73 5.90 -36.63
CA THR A 35 -15.72 4.96 -37.19
C THR A 35 -15.76 3.60 -36.47
N SER A 36 -14.76 3.30 -35.63
CA SER A 36 -14.69 2.05 -34.86
C SER A 36 -14.45 2.26 -33.36
N ARG A 37 -14.98 1.34 -32.54
CA ARG A 37 -14.81 1.32 -31.06
C ARG A 37 -13.33 1.28 -30.65
N THR A 38 -12.48 0.61 -31.41
CA THR A 38 -11.04 0.55 -31.14
C THR A 38 -10.37 1.92 -31.32
N GLN A 39 -10.78 2.69 -32.33
CA GLN A 39 -10.27 4.04 -32.56
C GLN A 39 -10.69 5.02 -31.44
N LEU A 40 -11.92 4.86 -30.91
CA LEU A 40 -12.38 5.64 -29.76
C LEU A 40 -11.57 5.33 -28.49
N LEU A 41 -11.27 4.05 -28.23
CA LEU A 41 -10.43 3.65 -27.10
C LEU A 41 -9.01 4.19 -27.23
N THR A 42 -8.39 4.08 -28.41
CA THR A 42 -7.05 4.62 -28.66
C THR A 42 -7.01 6.14 -28.49
N ALA A 43 -8.02 6.87 -28.98
CA ALA A 43 -8.11 8.32 -28.79
C ALA A 43 -8.28 8.72 -27.31
N LEU A 44 -9.03 7.93 -26.52
CA LEU A 44 -9.17 8.17 -25.07
C LEU A 44 -7.87 7.90 -24.31
N VAL A 45 -7.15 6.82 -24.66
CA VAL A 45 -5.85 6.51 -24.06
C VAL A 45 -4.83 7.62 -24.38
N GLN A 46 -4.80 8.10 -25.63
CA GLN A 46 -3.89 9.17 -26.03
C GLN A 46 -4.22 10.50 -25.34
N ASP A 47 -5.51 10.89 -25.24
CA ASP A 47 -5.94 12.07 -24.49
C ASP A 47 -5.59 11.95 -22.99
N GLY A 48 -5.65 10.73 -22.43
CA GLY A 48 -5.15 10.42 -21.08
C GLY A 48 -3.65 10.69 -20.93
N ARG A 49 -2.84 10.21 -21.88
CA ARG A 49 -1.38 10.42 -21.92
C ARG A 49 -1.01 11.88 -22.08
N ASP A 50 -1.64 12.59 -23.01
CA ASP A 50 -1.38 14.01 -23.27
C ASP A 50 -1.76 14.88 -22.05
N ARG A 51 -2.87 14.57 -21.37
CA ARG A 51 -3.24 15.23 -20.11
C ARG A 51 -2.28 14.91 -18.97
N SER A 52 -1.72 13.70 -18.94
CA SER A 52 -0.70 13.32 -17.96
C SER A 52 0.60 14.09 -18.20
N ALA A 53 1.09 14.12 -19.45
CA ALA A 53 2.28 14.87 -19.85
C ALA A 53 2.12 16.39 -19.60
N ALA A 54 0.96 16.97 -19.89
CA ALA A 54 0.68 18.37 -19.59
C ALA A 54 0.61 18.67 -18.08
N ARG A 55 0.18 17.71 -17.24
CA ARG A 55 0.26 17.83 -15.78
C ARG A 55 1.69 17.72 -15.27
N PHE A 56 2.47 16.81 -15.85
CA PHE A 56 3.89 16.64 -15.54
C PHE A 56 4.68 17.91 -15.86
N GLY A 57 4.48 18.50 -17.05
CA GLY A 57 5.06 19.80 -17.43
C GLY A 57 4.71 20.95 -16.50
N ARG A 58 3.48 20.97 -15.96
CA ARG A 58 3.06 21.96 -14.94
C ARG A 58 3.75 21.80 -13.58
N HIS A 59 4.28 20.62 -13.26
CA HIS A 59 5.00 20.38 -12.02
C HIS A 59 6.50 20.74 -12.11
N LEU A 60 7.02 21.00 -13.32
CA LEU A 60 8.39 21.47 -13.55
C LEU A 60 8.55 22.98 -13.24
N GLU A 61 7.56 23.80 -13.58
CA GLU A 61 7.52 25.21 -13.16
C GLU A 61 6.82 25.33 -11.80
N ARG A 62 7.55 25.06 -10.71
CA ARG A 62 7.02 25.20 -9.34
C ARG A 62 6.67 26.67 -9.05
N THR A 63 5.41 27.03 -9.17
CA THR A 63 4.94 28.35 -8.73
C THR A 63 4.86 28.40 -7.20
N GLN A 64 4.93 29.60 -6.61
CA GLN A 64 4.81 29.77 -5.15
C GLN A 64 3.48 29.23 -4.60
N ALA A 65 2.42 29.20 -5.43
CA ALA A 65 1.13 28.62 -5.07
C ALA A 65 1.18 27.09 -5.01
N ASP A 66 1.95 26.44 -5.88
CA ASP A 66 2.13 24.99 -5.89
C ASP A 66 2.96 24.52 -4.70
N ILE A 67 3.99 25.29 -4.31
CA ILE A 67 4.77 25.05 -3.09
C ILE A 67 3.87 25.13 -1.85
N ARG A 68 3.03 26.15 -1.76
CA ARG A 68 2.06 26.29 -0.65
C ARG A 68 1.03 25.18 -0.63
N TRP A 69 0.54 24.76 -1.80
CA TRP A 69 -0.40 23.65 -1.90
C TRP A 69 0.25 22.33 -1.48
N LEU A 70 1.48 22.08 -1.93
CA LEU A 70 2.26 20.90 -1.56
C LEU A 70 2.54 20.89 -0.06
N PHE A 71 3.04 21.99 0.49
CA PHE A 71 3.26 22.14 1.94
C PHE A 71 1.98 21.92 2.73
N LYS A 72 0.87 22.54 2.33
CA LYS A 72 -0.43 22.32 2.99
C LYS A 72 -0.87 20.86 2.89
N ARG A 73 -0.67 20.21 1.74
CA ARG A 73 -1.01 18.79 1.55
C ARG A 73 -0.15 17.90 2.44
N THR A 74 1.15 18.16 2.53
CA THR A 74 2.08 17.42 3.39
C THR A 74 1.77 17.66 4.86
N ALA A 75 1.58 18.91 5.30
CA ALA A 75 1.23 19.24 6.68
C ALA A 75 -0.13 18.66 7.10
N VAL A 76 -1.13 18.69 6.21
CA VAL A 76 -2.43 18.02 6.48
C VAL A 76 -2.23 16.52 6.56
N TRP A 77 -1.42 15.92 5.68
CA TRP A 77 -1.11 14.50 5.71
C TRP A 77 -0.38 14.10 7.00
N GLU A 78 0.67 14.82 7.40
CA GLU A 78 1.42 14.62 8.65
C GLU A 78 0.51 14.76 9.87
N ARG A 79 -0.30 15.82 9.94
CA ARG A 79 -1.30 16.01 11.01
C ARG A 79 -2.34 14.88 11.02
N ASP A 80 -2.71 14.35 9.86
CA ASP A 80 -3.66 13.24 9.77
C ASP A 80 -2.99 11.88 10.11
N GLN A 81 -1.66 11.80 10.12
CA GLN A 81 -0.87 10.64 10.57
C GLN A 81 -0.49 10.72 12.07
N THR A 82 -0.62 11.86 12.73
CA THR A 82 -0.33 11.97 14.17
C THR A 82 -1.51 11.49 15.00
N VAL A 83 -1.27 10.46 15.82
CA VAL A 83 -2.24 10.01 16.83
C VAL A 83 -2.20 11.00 17.99
N SER A 84 -3.23 11.84 18.11
CA SER A 84 -3.32 12.85 19.17
C SER A 84 -3.79 12.27 20.51
N THR A 85 -4.45 11.12 20.49
CA THR A 85 -5.12 10.58 21.68
C THR A 85 -5.29 9.06 21.54
N ILE A 86 -4.89 8.32 22.58
CA ILE A 86 -5.17 6.89 22.72
C ILE A 86 -6.01 6.75 23.99
N GLN A 87 -7.21 6.21 23.84
CA GLN A 87 -8.09 5.92 24.98
C GLN A 87 -7.66 4.62 25.64
N ALA A 88 -7.73 4.58 26.98
CA ALA A 88 -7.41 3.38 27.71
C ALA A 88 -8.50 2.31 27.48
N PRO A 89 -8.14 1.01 27.44
CA PRO A 89 -9.11 -0.07 27.41
C PRO A 89 -10.05 0.00 28.61
N SER A 90 -11.27 -0.52 28.45
CA SER A 90 -12.28 -0.59 29.52
C SER A 90 -11.70 -1.14 30.82
N GLY A 91 -11.79 -0.36 31.91
CA GLY A 91 -11.30 -0.71 33.24
C GLY A 91 -9.84 -0.31 33.53
N LYS A 92 -9.12 0.32 32.60
CA LYS A 92 -7.77 0.87 32.82
C LYS A 92 -7.75 2.38 32.61
N THR A 93 -6.84 3.07 33.28
CA THR A 93 -6.53 4.49 33.06
C THR A 93 -5.08 4.65 32.64
N PHE A 94 -4.80 5.62 31.77
CA PHE A 94 -3.43 6.03 31.49
C PHE A 94 -3.05 7.16 32.45
N ASP A 95 -1.80 7.14 32.91
CA ASP A 95 -1.19 8.31 33.53
C ASP A 95 -1.15 9.46 32.51
N GLU A 96 -1.52 10.66 32.93
CA GLU A 96 -1.54 11.86 32.08
C GLU A 96 -0.13 12.23 31.58
N SER A 97 0.91 11.87 32.33
CA SER A 97 2.32 12.14 31.99
C SER A 97 2.90 11.18 30.93
N LEU A 98 2.25 10.03 30.68
CA LEU A 98 2.77 9.02 29.75
C LEU A 98 2.71 9.51 28.30
N ALA A 99 3.83 9.36 27.58
CA ALA A 99 3.89 9.66 26.16
C ALA A 99 2.99 8.71 25.35
N ILE A 100 2.42 9.22 24.25
CA ILE A 100 1.50 8.45 23.38
C ILE A 100 2.12 7.12 22.89
N PRO A 101 3.41 7.05 22.49
CA PRO A 101 4.04 5.78 22.13
C PRO A 101 4.04 4.75 23.27
N GLU A 102 4.20 5.18 24.51
CA GLU A 102 4.19 4.30 25.68
C GLU A 102 2.77 3.84 26.06
N ARG A 103 1.77 4.71 25.88
CA ARG A 103 0.36 4.31 26.01
C ARG A 103 0.00 3.26 24.96
N PHE A 104 0.46 3.45 23.72
CA PHE A 104 0.29 2.48 22.64
C PHE A 104 0.97 1.15 22.97
N SER A 105 2.24 1.18 23.40
CA SER A 105 3.00 -0.03 23.72
C SER A 105 2.37 -0.81 24.87
N ARG A 106 1.81 -0.17 25.91
CA ARG A 106 1.13 -0.88 27.01
C ARG A 106 -0.14 -1.61 26.57
N VAL A 107 -0.95 -0.99 25.71
CA VAL A 107 -2.16 -1.62 25.17
C VAL A 107 -1.78 -2.78 24.27
N TRP A 108 -0.87 -2.53 23.33
CA TRP A 108 -0.41 -3.53 22.39
C TRP A 108 0.39 -4.65 23.03
N ALA A 109 1.15 -4.40 24.10
CA ALA A 109 1.81 -5.45 24.87
C ALA A 109 0.81 -6.38 25.57
N THR A 110 -0.41 -5.93 25.88
CA THR A 110 -1.43 -6.85 26.39
C THR A 110 -1.95 -7.78 25.28
N ILE A 111 -2.11 -7.24 24.07
CA ILE A 111 -2.61 -7.96 22.89
C ILE A 111 -1.54 -8.88 22.28
N MET A 112 -0.30 -8.42 22.21
CA MET A 112 0.84 -9.08 21.56
C MET A 112 1.76 -9.80 22.57
N GLY A 113 1.69 -9.45 23.86
CA GLY A 113 2.54 -10.00 24.91
C GLY A 113 2.01 -11.28 25.53
N GLN A 114 0.78 -11.72 25.22
CA GLN A 114 0.44 -13.14 25.33
C GLN A 114 1.17 -13.89 24.20
N ARG A 115 2.47 -14.10 24.40
CA ARG A 115 3.25 -14.96 23.54
C ARG A 115 2.64 -16.38 23.61
N TYR A 116 2.26 -16.91 22.46
CA TYR A 116 1.98 -18.33 22.27
C TYR A 116 3.20 -19.23 22.61
N SER A 117 4.37 -18.64 22.88
CA SER A 117 5.61 -19.34 23.28
C SER A 117 5.56 -19.95 24.69
N CYS A 118 4.55 -19.62 25.51
CA CYS A 118 4.43 -20.15 26.88
C CYS A 118 3.52 -21.38 26.97
N LEU A 119 2.85 -21.75 25.88
CA LEU A 119 1.95 -22.90 25.84
C LEU A 119 2.72 -24.14 25.40
N THR A 120 2.48 -25.25 26.08
CA THR A 120 2.92 -26.55 25.56
C THR A 120 2.20 -26.86 24.24
N PRO A 121 2.75 -27.69 23.35
CA PRO A 121 2.09 -28.03 22.08
C PRO A 121 0.64 -28.51 22.23
N GLN A 122 0.35 -29.26 23.30
CA GLN A 122 -0.99 -29.73 23.64
C GLN A 122 -1.94 -28.59 24.06
N GLN A 123 -1.44 -27.63 24.85
CA GLN A 123 -2.21 -26.45 25.23
C GLN A 123 -2.48 -25.54 24.02
N MET A 124 -1.52 -25.43 23.10
CA MET A 124 -1.67 -24.66 21.86
C MET A 124 -2.71 -25.31 20.95
N GLU A 125 -2.71 -26.63 20.80
CA GLU A 125 -3.71 -27.37 20.03
C GLU A 125 -5.12 -27.18 20.60
N ALA A 126 -5.26 -27.27 21.93
CA ALA A 126 -6.53 -27.07 22.61
C ALA A 126 -7.04 -25.63 22.43
N ALA A 127 -6.17 -24.63 22.61
CA ALA A 127 -6.51 -23.21 22.43
C ALA A 127 -6.90 -22.92 20.97
N LEU A 128 -6.18 -23.48 20.00
CA LEU A 128 -6.44 -23.28 18.58
C LEU A 128 -7.75 -23.96 18.15
N LYS A 129 -8.05 -25.16 18.65
CA LYS A 129 -9.35 -25.83 18.43
C LYS A 129 -10.52 -25.06 19.04
N ALA A 130 -10.33 -24.46 20.22
CA ALA A 130 -11.34 -23.63 20.87
C ALA A 130 -11.57 -22.30 20.13
N PHE A 131 -10.50 -21.66 19.65
CA PHE A 131 -10.56 -20.36 18.99
C PHE A 131 -11.02 -20.46 17.53
N ALA A 132 -10.47 -21.40 16.77
CA ALA A 132 -10.71 -21.55 15.33
C ALA A 132 -11.55 -22.80 15.05
N THR A 133 -12.87 -22.62 15.02
CA THR A 133 -13.77 -23.67 14.51
C THR A 133 -13.76 -23.63 12.98
N VAL A 134 -12.94 -24.47 12.35
CA VAL A 134 -12.91 -24.60 10.88
C VAL A 134 -14.04 -25.57 10.46
N PRO A 135 -15.02 -25.12 9.63
CA PRO A 135 -16.05 -25.99 9.08
C PRO A 135 -15.44 -27.18 8.37
N LEU A 136 -16.07 -28.35 8.47
CA LEU A 136 -15.52 -29.60 7.93
C LEU A 136 -15.15 -29.49 6.44
N GLU A 137 -15.98 -28.79 5.68
CA GLU A 137 -15.83 -28.54 4.24
C GLU A 137 -14.60 -27.71 3.88
N ARG A 138 -14.07 -26.92 4.84
CA ARG A 138 -12.89 -26.07 4.67
C ARG A 138 -11.63 -26.67 5.28
N ARG A 139 -11.73 -27.87 5.86
CA ARG A 139 -10.55 -28.55 6.39
C ARG A 139 -9.72 -29.07 5.23
N VAL A 140 -8.41 -28.87 5.33
CA VAL A 140 -7.45 -29.43 4.39
C VAL A 140 -7.59 -30.95 4.43
N GLN A 141 -7.83 -31.56 3.27
CA GLN A 141 -7.91 -33.01 3.17
C GLN A 141 -6.52 -33.63 3.34
N LEU A 142 -6.46 -34.90 3.69
CA LEU A 142 -5.18 -35.57 3.95
C LEU A 142 -4.26 -35.56 2.71
N GLU A 143 -4.84 -35.70 1.52
CA GLU A 143 -4.12 -35.62 0.24
C GLU A 143 -3.65 -34.18 -0.08
N ASP A 144 -4.47 -33.18 0.21
CA ASP A 144 -4.05 -31.77 0.07
C ASP A 144 -2.91 -31.43 1.02
N ASN A 145 -2.95 -31.96 2.24
CA ASN A 145 -1.91 -31.74 3.22
C ASN A 145 -0.57 -32.35 2.77
N LYS A 146 -0.60 -33.57 2.21
CA LYS A 146 0.60 -34.17 1.61
C LYS A 146 1.15 -33.29 0.50
N ARG A 147 0.29 -32.75 -0.37
CA ARG A 147 0.70 -31.85 -1.46
C ARG A 147 1.31 -30.55 -0.95
N LEU A 148 0.75 -29.96 0.11
CA LEU A 148 1.24 -28.71 0.72
C LEU A 148 2.59 -28.87 1.44
N LEU A 149 2.97 -30.10 1.77
CA LEU A 149 4.24 -30.42 2.44
C LEU A 149 5.32 -30.90 1.46
N VAL A 150 5.05 -30.93 0.16
CA VAL A 150 6.05 -31.21 -0.87
C VAL A 150 7.10 -30.08 -0.87
N PRO A 151 8.39 -30.38 -1.12
CA PRO A 151 9.41 -29.36 -1.25
C PRO A 151 9.05 -28.28 -2.28
N ILE A 152 9.29 -27.03 -1.90
CA ILE A 152 9.07 -25.86 -2.75
C ILE A 152 10.15 -25.85 -3.84
N THR A 153 9.74 -25.71 -5.09
CA THR A 153 10.63 -25.70 -6.26
C THR A 153 11.02 -24.28 -6.69
N GLU A 154 12.03 -24.16 -7.55
CA GLU A 154 12.38 -22.87 -8.16
C GLU A 154 11.24 -22.30 -9.01
N ASP A 155 10.50 -23.17 -9.71
CA ASP A 155 9.36 -22.77 -10.55
C ASP A 155 8.22 -22.19 -9.71
N ASP A 156 7.95 -22.76 -8.52
CA ASP A 156 6.96 -22.23 -7.59
C ASP A 156 7.32 -20.80 -7.15
N LEU A 157 8.59 -20.56 -6.84
CA LEU A 157 9.06 -19.23 -6.45
C LEU A 157 9.15 -18.26 -7.63
N LEU A 158 9.48 -18.72 -8.83
CA LEU A 158 9.42 -17.90 -10.04
C LEU A 158 8.00 -17.41 -10.30
N ALA A 159 7.02 -18.30 -10.21
CA ALA A 159 5.61 -17.94 -10.35
C ALA A 159 5.18 -16.95 -9.26
N ALA A 160 5.57 -17.19 -8.00
CA ALA A 160 5.24 -16.29 -6.89
C ALA A 160 5.89 -14.90 -7.05
N VAL A 161 7.14 -14.83 -7.51
CA VAL A 161 7.84 -13.57 -7.77
C VAL A 161 7.20 -12.81 -8.93
N ALA A 162 6.78 -13.51 -9.99
CA ALA A 162 6.12 -12.90 -11.15
C ALA A 162 4.80 -12.20 -10.78
N ASP A 163 4.09 -12.70 -9.76
CA ASP A 163 2.84 -12.13 -9.26
C ASP A 163 3.05 -10.89 -8.36
N LEU A 164 4.29 -10.53 -8.03
CA LEU A 164 4.57 -9.37 -7.19
C LEU A 164 4.20 -8.06 -7.89
N GLN A 165 3.46 -7.21 -7.18
CA GLN A 165 3.15 -5.86 -7.64
C GLN A 165 4.36 -4.94 -7.48
N ARG A 166 4.74 -4.22 -8.55
CA ARG A 166 5.79 -3.19 -8.52
C ARG A 166 5.44 -2.00 -7.63
N ASN A 167 6.45 -1.23 -7.22
CA ASN A 167 6.33 0.00 -6.43
C ASN A 167 5.68 -0.18 -5.04
N LYS A 168 5.81 -1.37 -4.43
CA LYS A 168 5.50 -1.53 -3.01
C LYS A 168 6.59 -0.87 -2.17
N ALA A 169 6.23 -0.51 -0.94
CA ALA A 169 7.21 -0.02 0.02
C ALA A 169 8.17 -1.15 0.39
N GLY A 170 9.45 -0.84 0.51
CA GLY A 170 10.44 -1.79 1.01
C GLY A 170 10.31 -2.02 2.51
N GLY A 171 10.90 -3.11 2.98
CA GLY A 171 11.02 -3.42 4.41
C GLY A 171 12.07 -2.55 5.11
N GLU A 172 12.50 -2.98 6.30
CA GLU A 172 13.58 -2.33 7.07
C GLU A 172 14.92 -2.33 6.32
N ASP A 173 15.12 -3.31 5.44
CA ASP A 173 16.29 -3.45 4.56
C ASP A 173 16.25 -2.53 3.34
N GLY A 174 15.14 -1.83 3.09
CA GLY A 174 14.94 -0.98 1.92
C GLY A 174 14.71 -1.75 0.62
N LEU A 175 14.65 -3.08 0.65
CA LEU A 175 14.38 -3.90 -0.53
C LEU A 175 12.88 -3.98 -0.75
N ASN A 176 12.45 -3.62 -1.95
CA ASN A 176 11.05 -3.67 -2.35
C ASN A 176 10.81 -4.77 -3.39
N ASN A 177 9.56 -4.93 -3.84
CA ASN A 177 9.22 -5.91 -4.85
C ASN A 177 10.00 -5.76 -6.16
N ASP A 178 10.44 -4.54 -6.52
CA ASP A 178 11.22 -4.32 -7.75
C ASP A 178 12.57 -5.04 -7.68
N PHE A 179 13.21 -5.07 -6.50
CA PHE A 179 14.45 -5.83 -6.28
C PHE A 179 14.27 -7.31 -6.61
N TYR A 180 13.21 -7.94 -6.09
CA TYR A 180 12.95 -9.36 -6.32
C TYR A 180 12.56 -9.66 -7.77
N LEU A 181 11.83 -8.76 -8.42
CA LEU A 181 11.47 -8.88 -9.84
C LEU A 181 12.69 -8.77 -10.76
N ASP A 182 13.58 -7.82 -10.47
CA ASP A 182 14.73 -7.52 -11.33
C ASP A 182 15.89 -8.52 -11.12
N LEU A 183 16.00 -9.11 -9.92
CA LEU A 183 17.07 -10.06 -9.54
C LEU A 183 16.56 -11.48 -9.24
N ALA A 184 15.37 -11.83 -9.74
CA ALA A 184 14.70 -13.10 -9.49
C ALA A 184 15.62 -14.31 -9.69
N VAL A 185 16.30 -14.37 -10.83
CA VAL A 185 17.21 -15.48 -11.20
C VAL A 185 18.34 -15.68 -10.19
N SER A 186 18.87 -14.60 -9.62
CA SER A 186 19.97 -14.66 -8.65
C SER A 186 19.49 -14.99 -7.24
N MET A 187 18.26 -14.62 -6.90
CA MET A 187 17.72 -14.74 -5.54
C MET A 187 17.01 -16.07 -5.30
N ILE A 188 16.33 -16.62 -6.31
CA ILE A 188 15.47 -17.79 -6.17
C ILE A 188 16.19 -19.02 -5.61
N PRO A 189 17.40 -19.40 -6.05
CA PRO A 189 18.07 -20.58 -5.49
C PRO A 189 18.28 -20.48 -3.98
N ARG A 190 18.60 -19.27 -3.48
CA ARG A 190 18.76 -19.02 -2.04
C ARG A 190 17.41 -19.03 -1.31
N LEU A 191 16.38 -18.46 -1.92
CA LEU A 191 15.04 -18.46 -1.35
C LEU A 191 14.45 -19.87 -1.26
N VAL A 192 14.69 -20.74 -2.25
CA VAL A 192 14.29 -22.16 -2.21
C VAL A 192 14.89 -22.85 -0.99
N THR A 193 16.18 -22.67 -0.73
CA THR A 193 16.84 -23.25 0.45
C THR A 193 16.15 -22.78 1.73
N VAL A 194 16.00 -21.47 1.91
CA VAL A 194 15.38 -20.90 3.12
C VAL A 194 13.93 -21.39 3.29
N CYS A 195 13.14 -21.38 2.21
CA CYS A 195 11.75 -21.83 2.25
C CYS A 195 11.62 -23.31 2.63
N ASN A 196 12.49 -24.18 2.10
CA ASN A 196 12.47 -25.60 2.42
C ASN A 196 13.03 -25.89 3.83
N ASP A 197 14.03 -25.15 4.29
CA ASP A 197 14.52 -25.24 5.67
C ASP A 197 13.40 -24.92 6.66
N LEU A 198 12.61 -23.86 6.39
CA LEU A 198 11.43 -23.49 7.18
C LEU A 198 10.35 -24.57 7.11
N LEU A 199 10.09 -25.13 5.93
CA LEU A 199 9.10 -26.20 5.74
C LEU A 199 9.46 -27.45 6.55
N GLN A 200 10.75 -27.73 6.72
CA GLN A 200 11.28 -28.83 7.54
C GLN A 200 11.33 -28.52 9.04
N GLY A 201 10.91 -27.33 9.46
CA GLY A 201 10.81 -26.94 10.87
C GLY A 201 12.05 -26.23 11.42
N SER A 202 12.95 -25.75 10.55
CA SER A 202 14.03 -24.87 10.99
C SER A 202 13.47 -23.56 11.54
N PRO A 203 14.10 -22.97 12.58
CA PRO A 203 13.62 -21.71 13.13
C PRO A 203 13.70 -20.59 12.07
N PRO A 204 12.72 -19.67 12.04
CA PRO A 204 12.78 -18.55 11.11
C PRO A 204 13.93 -17.61 11.44
N PRO A 205 14.52 -16.93 10.43
CA PRO A 205 15.52 -15.90 10.68
C PRO A 205 14.99 -14.82 11.63
N ASP A 206 15.82 -14.33 12.55
CA ASP A 206 15.41 -13.30 13.53
C ASP A 206 14.83 -12.04 12.86
N SER A 207 15.28 -11.72 11.65
CA SER A 207 14.74 -10.60 10.87
C SER A 207 13.26 -10.75 10.53
N PHE A 208 12.73 -11.98 10.39
CA PHE A 208 11.31 -12.22 10.11
C PHE A 208 10.41 -11.86 11.29
N LEU A 209 10.98 -11.81 12.51
CA LEU A 209 10.26 -11.42 13.72
C LEU A 209 10.28 -9.90 13.96
N LYS A 210 10.96 -9.15 13.09
CA LYS A 210 11.00 -7.68 13.14
C LYS A 210 9.97 -7.12 12.16
N ALA A 211 9.05 -6.30 12.67
CA ALA A 211 8.06 -5.62 11.85
C ALA A 211 7.89 -4.18 12.32
N VAL A 212 7.93 -3.23 11.38
CA VAL A 212 7.58 -1.84 11.64
C VAL A 212 6.08 -1.67 11.43
N VAL A 213 5.32 -1.55 12.52
CA VAL A 213 3.89 -1.30 12.46
C VAL A 213 3.66 0.22 12.37
N VAL A 214 3.29 0.70 11.18
CA VAL A 214 2.88 2.09 10.98
C VAL A 214 1.35 2.16 10.90
N PRO A 215 0.65 2.63 11.95
CA PRO A 215 -0.79 2.78 11.89
C PRO A 215 -1.15 3.91 10.93
N LEU A 216 -1.77 3.56 9.81
CA LEU A 216 -2.29 4.54 8.85
C LEU A 216 -3.74 4.88 9.21
N ARG A 217 -4.04 6.18 9.34
CA ARG A 217 -5.41 6.63 9.48
C ARG A 217 -6.18 6.42 8.18
N LYS A 218 -7.21 5.56 8.22
CA LYS A 218 -8.13 5.36 7.08
C LYS A 218 -8.90 6.65 6.82
N LYS A 219 -8.92 7.09 5.56
CA LYS A 219 -9.71 8.25 5.11
C LYS A 219 -11.18 7.90 4.97
#